data_AF-A0AAP0EUS5-F1
#
_entry.id   AF-A0AAP0EUS5-F1
#
_cell.length_a   1.000
_cell.length_b   1.000
_cell.length_c   1.000
_cell.angle_alpha   90.00
_cell.angle_beta   90.00
_cell.angle_gamma   90.00
#
_symmetry.space_group_name_H-M   'P 1'
#
loop_
_entity.id
_entity.type
_entity.pdbx_description
1 polymer ?
#
loop_
_entity_poly.entity_id
_entity_poly.type
_entity_poly.pdbx_seq_one_letter_code
_entity_poly.pdbx_strand_id
1 'polypeptide(L)'
;MNFEKPLLFTRPPIWAVFAIAITIVTVSVINTSTIPLFPTQRVVPGDAAARDSGSVASKRSCAGFFRGGAARAVTASIREFGGVGDGRTSNTEAFRRALRALERFGDKGGSRLNVPEGRWVTGSFNLTSNFTLFLERGAVILGSQNEEEWPVIEPLLSYGRGRERLGGRHISLIHGDSLTNVVITGENGTIDGQGRMWWDLWWNRSLEHTRGHQVELKNSHNVLISNLTFINSAAGVRIKTDKG
;
A
#
# COMPACT_ATOMS: atom_id res chain seq x y z
N MET A 1 6.73 43.75 54.72
CA MET A 1 7.14 44.81 53.79
C MET A 1 8.22 44.25 52.88
N ASN A 2 7.86 43.93 51.63
CA ASN A 2 8.78 43.73 50.51
C ASN A 2 8.02 44.21 49.27
N PHE A 3 8.56 45.26 48.64
CA PHE A 3 7.96 45.99 47.54
C PHE A 3 8.44 45.37 46.23
N GLU A 4 7.54 44.76 45.45
CA GLU A 4 7.82 44.36 44.07
C GLU A 4 7.87 45.62 43.16
N LYS A 5 8.88 45.70 42.29
CA LYS A 5 9.04 46.78 41.30
C LYS A 5 8.32 46.41 40.00
N PRO A 6 7.62 47.35 39.34
CA PRO A 6 6.94 47.07 38.07
C PRO A 6 7.91 47.05 36.87
N LEU A 7 7.68 46.11 35.95
CA LEU A 7 8.36 46.02 34.65
C LEU A 7 7.88 47.15 33.71
N LEU A 8 8.80 48.04 33.33
CA LEU A 8 8.56 49.07 32.33
C LEU A 8 8.73 48.48 30.91
N PHE A 9 7.63 48.43 30.16
CA PHE A 9 7.58 48.02 28.76
C PHE A 9 8.01 49.20 27.87
N THR A 10 9.26 49.19 27.39
CA THR A 10 9.81 50.20 26.50
C THR A 10 9.33 49.98 25.06
N ARG A 11 8.68 50.99 24.46
CA ARG A 11 8.27 50.95 23.05
C ARG A 11 9.51 50.86 22.13
N PRO A 12 9.52 49.97 21.12
CA PRO A 12 10.65 49.86 20.21
C PRO A 12 10.80 51.14 19.37
N PRO A 13 12.04 51.52 19.03
CA PRO A 13 12.33 52.75 18.31
C PRO A 13 11.89 52.65 16.83
N ILE A 14 11.47 53.79 16.26
CA ILE A 14 10.79 53.92 14.96
C ILE A 14 11.58 53.28 13.79
N TRP A 15 12.91 53.22 13.86
CA TRP A 15 13.76 52.58 12.84
C TRP A 15 13.57 51.06 12.74
N ALA A 16 13.17 50.39 13.82
CA ALA A 16 12.92 48.93 13.82
C ALA A 16 11.68 48.54 13.00
N VAL A 17 10.70 49.45 12.87
CA VAL A 17 9.49 49.23 12.04
C VAL A 17 9.82 49.33 10.55
N PHE A 18 10.72 50.24 10.17
CA PHE A 18 11.16 50.40 8.78
C PHE A 18 12.08 49.28 8.29
N ALA A 19 12.88 48.68 9.18
CA ALA A 19 13.75 47.55 8.84
C ALA A 19 12.96 46.25 8.51
N ILE A 20 11.79 46.04 9.12
CA ILE A 20 10.92 44.88 8.88
C ILE A 20 10.10 45.04 7.58
N ALA A 21 9.76 46.27 7.18
CA ALA A 21 9.05 46.53 5.94
C ALA A 21 9.92 46.32 4.68
N ILE A 22 11.24 46.50 4.78
CA ILE A 22 12.18 46.37 3.66
C ILE A 22 12.53 44.91 3.33
N THR A 23 12.40 43.97 4.29
CA THR A 23 12.65 42.54 4.04
C THR A 23 11.45 41.81 3.43
N ILE A 24 10.23 42.35 3.54
CA ILE A 24 9.01 41.72 2.99
C ILE A 24 8.82 42.06 1.50
N VAL A 25 9.39 43.16 1.00
CA VAL A 25 9.20 43.59 -0.40
C VAL A 25 10.20 42.94 -1.39
N THR A 26 11.27 42.29 -0.91
CA THR A 26 12.29 41.68 -1.80
C THR A 26 12.13 40.17 -2.04
N VAL A 27 11.22 39.48 -1.35
CA VAL A 27 10.96 38.03 -1.56
C VAL A 27 9.84 37.75 -2.57
N SER A 28 9.10 38.75 -3.04
CA SER A 28 7.95 38.56 -3.95
C SER A 28 8.19 38.84 -5.44
N VAL A 29 9.44 38.98 -5.91
CA VAL A 29 9.72 39.36 -7.33
C VAL A 29 10.62 38.37 -8.10
N ILE A 30 10.95 37.19 -7.56
CA ILE A 30 11.70 36.19 -8.33
C ILE A 30 11.02 34.83 -8.25
N ASN A 31 10.07 34.56 -9.14
CA ASN A 31 10.05 33.38 -10.01
C ASN A 31 8.76 33.34 -10.85
N THR A 32 8.72 34.14 -11.91
CA THR A 32 7.76 33.95 -13.00
C THR A 32 8.53 33.64 -14.29
N SER A 33 8.02 32.64 -14.99
CA SER A 33 8.19 32.34 -16.43
C SER A 33 9.44 31.58 -16.87
N THR A 34 9.28 30.27 -17.09
CA THR A 34 9.87 29.58 -18.25
C THR A 34 8.91 28.48 -18.76
N ILE A 35 8.16 28.81 -19.81
CA ILE A 35 7.48 27.86 -20.69
C ILE A 35 8.51 27.41 -21.73
N PRO A 36 8.77 26.11 -21.95
CA PRO A 36 9.44 25.67 -23.16
C PRO A 36 8.40 25.49 -24.28
N LEU A 37 8.46 26.41 -25.23
CA LEU A 37 7.95 26.24 -26.60
C LEU A 37 8.91 25.35 -27.40
N PHE A 38 8.39 24.82 -28.52
CA PHE A 38 9.04 24.10 -29.63
C PHE A 38 8.88 22.57 -29.65
N PRO A 39 8.86 21.94 -30.85
CA PRO A 39 7.97 22.24 -31.97
C PRO A 39 7.29 20.96 -32.51
N THR A 40 6.20 21.16 -33.23
CA THR A 40 5.52 20.16 -34.07
C THR A 40 6.43 19.60 -35.18
N GLN A 41 6.51 18.27 -35.30
CA GLN A 41 6.77 17.50 -36.52
C GLN A 41 6.51 16.02 -36.17
N ARG A 42 5.96 15.14 -37.01
CA ARG A 42 5.59 15.15 -38.42
C ARG A 42 4.68 13.93 -38.61
N VAL A 43 3.54 14.08 -39.27
CA VAL A 43 2.81 12.95 -39.85
C VAL A 43 3.62 12.43 -41.05
N VAL A 44 3.87 11.13 -41.12
CA VAL A 44 4.28 10.42 -42.33
C VAL A 44 3.34 9.22 -42.49
N PRO A 45 2.77 8.99 -43.70
CA PRO A 45 1.87 7.87 -43.97
C PRO A 45 2.65 6.55 -44.12
N GLY A 46 1.93 5.44 -43.95
CA GLY A 46 2.49 4.13 -43.65
C GLY A 46 3.08 3.35 -44.81
N ASP A 47 3.51 2.14 -44.49
CA ASP A 47 3.65 1.04 -45.44
C ASP A 47 3.70 -0.32 -44.72
N ALA A 48 3.02 -1.26 -45.37
CA ALA A 48 3.29 -2.69 -45.45
C ALA A 48 3.22 -3.59 -44.20
N ALA A 49 2.18 -4.43 -44.23
CA ALA A 49 2.10 -5.71 -43.57
C ALA A 49 3.36 -6.57 -43.80
N ALA A 50 3.96 -7.05 -42.70
CA ALA A 50 4.82 -8.22 -42.72
C ALA A 50 4.07 -9.39 -42.04
N ARG A 51 3.59 -10.31 -42.87
CA ARG A 51 3.29 -11.68 -42.44
C ARG A 51 4.65 -12.34 -42.16
N ASP A 52 4.88 -12.75 -40.92
CA ASP A 52 5.92 -13.74 -40.63
C ASP A 52 5.26 -15.01 -40.08
N SER A 53 5.20 -15.99 -40.97
CA SER A 53 4.91 -17.39 -40.70
C SER A 53 6.19 -18.06 -40.24
N GLY A 54 6.31 -18.36 -38.95
CA GLY A 54 7.48 -19.05 -38.43
C GLY A 54 7.31 -19.51 -37.00
N SER A 55 6.76 -20.71 -36.81
CA SER A 55 6.74 -21.38 -35.51
C SER A 55 8.16 -21.72 -35.07
N VAL A 56 8.65 -21.03 -34.04
CA VAL A 56 9.67 -21.56 -33.14
C VAL A 56 9.16 -21.31 -31.73
N ALA A 57 8.87 -22.40 -31.01
CA ALA A 57 8.43 -22.39 -29.63
C ALA A 57 9.55 -21.85 -28.73
N SER A 58 9.69 -20.53 -28.69
CA SER A 58 10.52 -19.84 -27.72
C SER A 58 9.89 -20.03 -26.34
N LYS A 59 10.69 -20.53 -25.39
CA LYS A 59 10.31 -20.69 -23.98
C LYS A 59 9.61 -19.39 -23.54
N ARG A 60 8.31 -19.48 -23.27
CA ARG A 60 7.49 -18.33 -22.84
C ARG A 60 8.07 -17.79 -21.54
N SER A 61 8.94 -16.78 -21.64
CA SER A 61 9.26 -15.94 -20.50
C SER A 61 7.95 -15.32 -20.03
N CYS A 62 7.63 -15.48 -18.75
CA CYS A 62 6.43 -14.91 -18.14
C CYS A 62 6.39 -13.37 -18.25
N ALA A 63 7.51 -12.73 -18.62
CA ALA A 63 7.60 -11.30 -18.92
C ALA A 63 6.68 -10.85 -20.05
N GLY A 64 6.32 -11.73 -20.99
CA GLY A 64 5.42 -11.41 -22.11
C GLY A 64 3.93 -11.39 -21.78
N PHE A 65 3.52 -11.97 -20.63
CA PHE A 65 2.09 -12.16 -20.31
C PHE A 65 1.43 -10.95 -19.63
N PHE A 66 2.23 -9.96 -19.18
CA PHE A 66 1.74 -8.87 -18.33
C PHE A 66 2.02 -7.46 -18.90
N ARG A 67 1.85 -7.29 -20.21
CA ARG A 67 1.75 -5.93 -20.80
C ARG A 67 0.43 -5.29 -20.36
N GLY A 68 0.46 -4.62 -19.22
CA GLY A 68 -0.69 -3.93 -18.62
C GLY A 68 -1.54 -4.90 -17.81
N GLY A 69 -1.55 -4.76 -16.47
CA GLY A 69 -2.39 -5.58 -15.60
C GLY A 69 -3.83 -5.59 -16.09
N ALA A 70 -4.47 -6.77 -16.07
CA ALA A 70 -5.81 -6.96 -16.59
C ALA A 70 -6.75 -5.85 -16.08
N ALA A 71 -7.30 -5.06 -17.00
CA ALA A 71 -8.26 -4.03 -16.65
C ALA A 71 -9.44 -4.67 -15.93
N ARG A 72 -9.70 -4.24 -14.70
CA ARG A 72 -10.85 -4.71 -13.91
C ARG A 72 -12.07 -3.91 -14.30
N ALA A 73 -13.21 -4.59 -14.45
CA ALA A 73 -14.45 -3.94 -14.88
C ALA A 73 -14.95 -2.90 -13.86
N VAL A 74 -14.70 -3.13 -12.57
CA VAL A 74 -15.09 -2.24 -11.47
C VAL A 74 -13.86 -1.74 -10.73
N THR A 75 -13.80 -0.44 -10.46
CA THR A 75 -12.78 0.17 -9.60
C THR A 75 -13.48 0.99 -8.52
N ALA A 76 -13.00 0.90 -7.29
CA ALA A 76 -13.45 1.72 -6.16
C ALA A 76 -12.27 2.14 -5.27
N SER A 77 -12.39 3.26 -4.59
CA SER A 77 -11.43 3.72 -3.58
C SER A 77 -11.80 3.21 -2.18
N ILE A 78 -10.80 2.92 -1.35
CA ILE A 78 -11.02 2.59 0.07
C ILE A 78 -11.78 3.69 0.83
N ARG A 79 -11.69 4.95 0.38
CA ARG A 79 -12.45 6.08 0.96
C ARG A 79 -13.95 5.90 0.84
N GLU A 80 -14.43 5.26 -0.23
CA GLU A 80 -15.86 4.99 -0.45
C GLU A 80 -16.43 4.00 0.58
N PHE A 81 -15.56 3.23 1.23
CA PHE A 81 -15.92 2.27 2.27
C PHE A 81 -15.68 2.79 3.69
N GLY A 82 -15.47 4.10 3.84
CA GLY A 82 -15.23 4.79 5.10
C GLY A 82 -13.77 4.73 5.56
N GLY A 83 -12.82 4.50 4.65
CA GLY A 83 -11.41 4.56 4.97
C GLY A 83 -10.92 5.98 5.24
N VAL A 84 -10.06 6.15 6.26
CA VAL A 84 -9.40 7.40 6.67
C VAL A 84 -7.89 7.20 6.67
N GLY A 85 -7.19 7.95 5.81
CA GLY A 85 -5.76 7.82 5.56
C GLY A 85 -4.86 8.69 6.46
N ASP A 86 -5.23 8.86 7.73
CA ASP A 86 -4.57 9.76 8.70
C ASP A 86 -3.40 9.10 9.47
N GLY A 87 -3.16 7.80 9.26
CA GLY A 87 -2.13 7.02 9.95
C GLY A 87 -2.45 6.67 11.40
N ARG A 88 -3.70 6.87 11.85
CA ARG A 88 -4.15 6.63 13.22
C ARG A 88 -5.46 5.84 13.28
N THR A 89 -6.40 6.16 12.41
CA THR A 89 -7.71 5.51 12.33
C THR A 89 -7.54 4.09 11.80
N SER A 90 -8.15 3.11 12.49
CA SER A 90 -8.19 1.73 12.01
C SER A 90 -9.14 1.62 10.80
N ASN A 91 -8.59 1.14 9.69
CA ASN A 91 -9.27 0.93 8.42
C ASN A 91 -9.67 -0.54 8.22
N THR A 92 -9.50 -1.39 9.23
CA THR A 92 -9.74 -2.83 9.14
C THR A 92 -11.14 -3.15 8.61
N GLU A 93 -12.17 -2.50 9.16
CA GLU A 93 -13.53 -2.68 8.67
C GLU A 93 -13.80 -2.01 7.32
N ALA A 94 -13.08 -0.94 6.98
CA ALA A 94 -13.18 -0.34 5.65
C ALA A 94 -12.65 -1.30 4.57
N PHE A 95 -11.48 -1.93 4.80
CA PHE A 95 -10.93 -2.93 3.89
C PHE A 95 -11.85 -4.15 3.77
N ARG A 96 -12.34 -4.68 4.89
CA ARG A 96 -13.25 -5.83 4.89
C ARG A 96 -14.57 -5.53 4.18
N ARG A 97 -15.16 -4.33 4.37
CA ARG A 97 -16.35 -3.89 3.63
C ARG A 97 -16.07 -3.77 2.13
N ALA A 98 -14.95 -3.15 1.77
CA ALA A 98 -14.53 -3.00 0.37
C ALA A 98 -14.43 -4.35 -0.33
N LEU A 99 -13.73 -5.31 0.29
CA LEU A 99 -13.54 -6.64 -0.26
C LEU A 99 -14.86 -7.41 -0.42
N ARG A 100 -15.72 -7.41 0.60
CA ARG A 100 -17.07 -8.00 0.51
C ARG A 100 -17.90 -7.39 -0.62
N ALA A 101 -17.84 -6.07 -0.79
CA ALA A 101 -18.60 -5.37 -1.82
C ALA A 101 -18.05 -5.59 -3.23
N LEU A 102 -16.73 -5.77 -3.37
CA LEU A 102 -16.04 -5.91 -4.65
C LEU A 102 -15.97 -7.37 -5.14
N GLU A 103 -16.10 -8.34 -4.25
CA GLU A 103 -16.15 -9.78 -4.56
C GLU A 103 -17.28 -10.13 -5.53
N ARG A 104 -18.44 -9.48 -5.42
CA ARG A 104 -19.61 -9.71 -6.31
C ARG A 104 -19.34 -9.45 -7.79
N PHE A 105 -18.20 -8.83 -8.13
CA PHE A 105 -17.79 -8.56 -9.50
C PHE A 105 -16.76 -9.57 -10.03
N GLY A 106 -16.40 -10.59 -9.25
CA GLY A 106 -15.41 -11.60 -9.63
C GLY A 106 -15.70 -12.23 -11.00
N ASP A 107 -16.95 -12.62 -11.25
CA ASP A 107 -17.39 -13.23 -12.51
C ASP A 107 -17.77 -12.21 -13.60
N LYS A 108 -17.66 -10.90 -13.29
CA LYS A 108 -18.05 -9.78 -14.17
C LYS A 108 -16.84 -8.99 -14.65
N GLY A 109 -15.70 -9.66 -14.86
CA GLY A 109 -14.44 -9.01 -15.23
C GLY A 109 -13.59 -8.56 -14.03
N GLY A 110 -13.98 -8.90 -12.81
CA GLY A 110 -13.23 -8.62 -11.60
C GLY A 110 -13.30 -7.17 -11.14
N SER A 111 -12.61 -6.91 -10.04
CA SER A 111 -12.66 -5.62 -9.34
C SER A 111 -11.28 -5.14 -8.89
N ARG A 112 -11.14 -3.82 -8.77
CA ARG A 112 -9.94 -3.13 -8.30
C ARG A 112 -10.26 -2.25 -7.10
N LEU A 113 -9.48 -2.37 -6.04
CA LEU A 113 -9.51 -1.47 -4.90
C LEU A 113 -8.28 -0.55 -4.93
N ASN A 114 -8.53 0.76 -5.02
CA ASN A 114 -7.50 1.79 -4.93
C ASN A 114 -7.32 2.24 -3.49
N VAL A 115 -6.07 2.23 -3.05
CA VAL A 115 -5.62 2.85 -1.80
C VAL A 115 -4.90 4.14 -2.19
N PRO A 116 -5.54 5.32 -2.00
CA PRO A 116 -4.95 6.58 -2.43
C PRO A 116 -3.82 7.02 -1.50
N GLU A 117 -3.15 8.11 -1.87
CA GLU A 117 -2.16 8.76 -1.01
C GLU A 117 -2.69 8.94 0.42
N GLY A 118 -1.85 8.58 1.39
CA GLY A 118 -2.19 8.60 2.82
C GLY A 118 -1.60 7.42 3.58
N ARG A 119 -1.85 7.41 4.89
CA ARG A 119 -1.37 6.39 5.82
C ARG A 119 -2.57 5.58 6.34
N TRP A 120 -2.63 4.29 6.04
CA TRP A 120 -3.81 3.45 6.22
C TRP A 120 -3.52 2.36 7.24
N VAL A 121 -3.80 2.62 8.52
CA VAL A 121 -3.65 1.61 9.58
C VAL A 121 -4.72 0.55 9.41
N THR A 122 -4.33 -0.73 9.39
CA THR A 122 -5.25 -1.86 9.29
C THR A 122 -4.63 -3.10 9.90
N GLY A 123 -5.44 -3.91 10.56
CA GLY A 123 -5.15 -5.30 10.81
C GLY A 123 -5.45 -6.12 9.56
N SER A 124 -5.65 -7.41 9.77
CA SER A 124 -5.79 -8.37 8.68
C SER A 124 -7.06 -8.23 7.83
N PHE A 125 -6.90 -8.47 6.53
CA PHE A 125 -7.99 -8.60 5.57
C PHE A 125 -7.71 -9.67 4.50
N ASN A 126 -8.77 -10.32 4.02
CA ASN A 126 -8.69 -11.42 3.05
C ASN A 126 -9.02 -10.93 1.65
N LEU A 127 -8.13 -11.19 0.69
CA LEU A 127 -8.37 -10.95 -0.72
C LEU A 127 -9.37 -11.96 -1.30
N THR A 128 -9.96 -11.62 -2.44
CA THR A 128 -10.86 -12.47 -3.23
C THR A 128 -10.28 -12.71 -4.64
N SER A 129 -10.87 -13.62 -5.40
CA SER A 129 -10.44 -13.94 -6.77
C SER A 129 -10.79 -12.82 -7.76
N ASN A 130 -10.11 -12.77 -8.90
CA ASN A 130 -10.30 -11.75 -9.94
C ASN A 130 -10.19 -10.32 -9.38
N PHE A 131 -9.24 -10.10 -8.48
CA PHE A 131 -9.11 -8.87 -7.73
C PHE A 131 -7.78 -8.16 -7.98
N THR A 132 -7.79 -6.83 -7.94
CA THR A 132 -6.58 -6.00 -7.95
C THR A 132 -6.56 -5.07 -6.73
N LEU A 133 -5.56 -5.23 -5.86
CA LEU A 133 -5.22 -4.22 -4.86
C LEU A 133 -4.20 -3.26 -5.47
N PHE A 134 -4.54 -1.98 -5.56
CA PHE A 134 -3.68 -0.95 -6.15
C PHE A 134 -3.33 0.13 -5.14
N LEU A 135 -2.05 0.34 -4.86
CA LEU A 135 -1.57 1.41 -3.99
C LEU A 135 -1.06 2.57 -4.85
N GLU A 136 -1.67 3.73 -4.71
CA GLU A 136 -1.21 4.96 -5.38
C GLU A 136 0.13 5.43 -4.82
N ARG A 137 0.77 6.35 -5.54
CA ARG A 137 2.02 6.98 -5.08
C ARG A 137 1.78 7.63 -3.72
N GLY A 138 2.67 7.38 -2.77
CA GLY A 138 2.56 7.92 -1.41
C GLY A 138 1.53 7.22 -0.52
N ALA A 139 0.84 6.18 -1.00
CA ALA A 139 0.02 5.33 -0.17
C ALA A 139 0.90 4.42 0.71
N VAL A 140 0.62 4.40 2.02
CA VAL A 140 1.30 3.54 2.99
C VAL A 140 0.25 2.73 3.77
N ILE A 141 0.21 1.42 3.55
CA ILE A 141 -0.55 0.51 4.42
C ILE A 141 0.30 0.20 5.65
N LEU A 142 -0.27 0.40 6.84
CA LEU A 142 0.39 0.23 8.13
C LEU A 142 -0.25 -0.94 8.90
N GLY A 143 0.56 -1.90 9.32
CA GLY A 143 0.10 -3.01 10.17
C GLY A 143 -0.32 -2.52 11.56
N SER A 144 -1.58 -2.76 11.92
CA SER A 144 -2.15 -2.36 13.20
C SER A 144 -1.32 -2.82 14.41
N GLN A 145 -1.20 -1.94 15.39
CA GLN A 145 -0.55 -2.21 16.68
C GLN A 145 -1.54 -2.75 17.73
N ASN A 146 -2.78 -3.06 17.32
CA ASN A 146 -3.75 -3.72 18.19
C ASN A 146 -3.78 -5.21 17.87
N GLU A 147 -3.41 -6.06 18.84
CA GLU A 147 -3.40 -7.53 18.72
C GLU A 147 -4.78 -8.11 18.36
N GLU A 148 -5.88 -7.48 18.81
CA GLU A 148 -7.25 -7.93 18.53
C GLU A 148 -7.62 -7.88 17.05
N GLU A 149 -6.91 -7.07 16.24
CA GLU A 149 -7.14 -6.98 14.80
C GLU A 149 -6.46 -8.10 13.98
N TRP A 150 -5.81 -9.04 14.68
CA TRP A 150 -5.08 -10.17 14.13
C TRP A 150 -5.66 -11.51 14.58
N PRO A 151 -6.80 -11.93 14.02
CA PRO A 151 -7.41 -13.22 14.31
C PRO A 151 -6.42 -14.38 14.26
N VAL A 152 -6.55 -15.29 15.21
CA VAL A 152 -5.76 -16.51 15.27
C VAL A 152 -6.41 -17.54 14.34
N ILE A 153 -5.65 -18.00 13.36
CA ILE A 153 -6.03 -19.05 12.41
C ILE A 153 -5.23 -20.32 12.66
N GLU A 154 -5.73 -21.44 12.17
CA GLU A 154 -5.05 -22.72 12.28
C GLU A 154 -3.64 -22.68 11.65
N PRO A 155 -2.68 -23.44 12.21
CA PRO A 155 -1.35 -23.56 11.64
C PRO A 155 -1.44 -24.23 10.26
N LEU A 156 -0.49 -23.89 9.37
CA LEU A 156 -0.41 -24.54 8.06
C LEU A 156 -0.18 -26.05 8.23
N LEU A 157 -0.97 -26.88 7.53
CA LEU A 157 -0.84 -28.35 7.54
C LEU A 157 0.60 -28.84 7.33
N SER A 158 1.41 -28.11 6.53
CA SER A 158 2.79 -28.51 6.22
C SER A 158 3.76 -28.46 7.41
N TYR A 159 3.37 -27.92 8.56
CA TYR A 159 4.23 -27.87 9.75
C TYR A 159 3.76 -28.76 10.90
N GLY A 160 2.49 -29.20 10.90
CA GLY A 160 1.87 -29.89 12.04
C GLY A 160 1.84 -29.09 13.37
N ARG A 161 2.43 -27.89 13.41
CA ARG A 161 2.66 -27.00 14.57
C ARG A 161 2.89 -25.56 14.08
N GLY A 162 2.63 -24.53 14.89
CA GLY A 162 3.13 -23.18 14.61
C GLY A 162 4.67 -23.14 14.65
N ARG A 163 5.29 -22.23 13.90
CA ARG A 163 6.76 -22.13 13.78
C ARG A 163 7.41 -21.71 15.10
N GLU A 164 6.79 -20.75 15.80
CA GLU A 164 7.29 -20.15 17.03
C GLU A 164 6.60 -20.71 18.30
N ARG A 165 5.34 -21.15 18.17
CA ARG A 165 4.51 -21.65 19.27
C ARG A 165 3.65 -22.83 18.81
N LEU A 166 3.31 -23.72 19.75
CA LEU A 166 2.32 -24.78 19.50
C LEU A 166 0.93 -24.15 19.38
N GLY A 167 0.09 -24.67 18.48
CA GLY A 167 -1.27 -24.16 18.26
C GLY A 167 -1.40 -23.17 17.09
N GLY A 168 -2.39 -22.29 17.17
CA GLY A 168 -2.74 -21.31 16.14
C GLY A 168 -1.68 -20.23 15.92
N ARG A 169 -1.88 -19.45 14.86
CA ARG A 169 -1.02 -18.32 14.48
C ARG A 169 -1.86 -17.10 14.14
N HIS A 170 -1.32 -15.92 14.34
CA HIS A 170 -1.92 -14.71 13.80
C HIS A 170 -1.95 -14.78 12.26
N ILE A 171 -3.09 -14.38 11.70
CA ILE A 171 -3.28 -14.23 10.25
C ILE A 171 -2.34 -13.16 9.68
N SER A 172 -2.05 -13.24 8.38
CA SER A 172 -1.23 -12.24 7.69
C SER A 172 -1.97 -10.92 7.49
N LEU A 173 -1.22 -9.82 7.31
CA LEU A 173 -1.81 -8.49 7.06
C LEU A 173 -2.67 -8.50 5.79
N ILE A 174 -2.09 -8.99 4.70
CA ILE A 174 -2.82 -9.30 3.47
C ILE A 174 -2.88 -10.82 3.35
N HIS A 175 -4.07 -11.39 3.43
CA HIS A 175 -4.28 -12.84 3.39
C HIS A 175 -5.07 -13.29 2.17
N GLY A 176 -4.89 -14.53 1.75
CA GLY A 176 -5.69 -15.17 0.71
C GLY A 176 -5.51 -16.68 0.70
N ASP A 177 -6.59 -17.41 0.44
CA ASP A 177 -6.58 -18.86 0.28
C ASP A 177 -7.42 -19.23 -0.95
N SER A 178 -6.95 -20.21 -1.72
CA SER A 178 -7.62 -20.71 -2.93
C SER A 178 -8.02 -19.61 -3.93
N LEU A 179 -7.19 -18.57 -4.09
CA LEU A 179 -7.50 -17.45 -4.98
C LEU A 179 -7.01 -17.68 -6.41
N THR A 180 -7.75 -17.15 -7.38
CA THR A 180 -7.33 -17.13 -8.79
C THR A 180 -7.28 -15.70 -9.31
N ASN A 181 -6.24 -15.38 -10.09
CA ASN A 181 -6.12 -14.10 -10.80
C ASN A 181 -6.12 -12.88 -9.85
N VAL A 182 -5.11 -12.81 -8.98
CA VAL A 182 -4.94 -11.73 -7.99
C VAL A 182 -3.74 -10.88 -8.35
N VAL A 183 -3.93 -9.55 -8.33
CA VAL A 183 -2.85 -8.59 -8.57
C VAL A 183 -2.72 -7.66 -7.37
N ILE A 184 -1.51 -7.53 -6.83
CA ILE A 184 -1.16 -6.56 -5.78
C ILE A 184 -0.09 -5.65 -6.39
N THR A 185 -0.45 -4.42 -6.76
CA THR A 185 0.45 -3.52 -7.48
C THR A 185 0.24 -2.06 -7.08
N GLY A 186 0.96 -1.14 -7.72
CA GLY A 186 0.84 0.27 -7.41
C GLY A 186 1.84 1.15 -8.14
N GLU A 187 1.90 2.41 -7.73
CA GLU A 187 2.86 3.42 -8.20
C GLU A 187 3.95 3.63 -7.14
N ASN A 188 4.62 2.55 -6.75
CA ASN A 188 5.58 2.52 -5.64
C ASN A 188 4.94 2.85 -4.27
N GLY A 189 3.74 2.33 -4.04
CA GLY A 189 3.12 2.33 -2.72
C GLY A 189 3.88 1.45 -1.72
N THR A 190 3.71 1.71 -0.42
CA THR A 190 4.42 1.01 0.65
C THR A 190 3.47 0.15 1.49
N ILE A 191 3.90 -1.05 1.81
CA ILE A 191 3.28 -1.92 2.82
C ILE A 191 4.29 -2.03 3.97
N ASP A 192 3.96 -1.36 5.07
CA ASP A 192 4.75 -1.33 6.30
C ASP A 192 4.07 -2.22 7.35
N GLY A 193 4.72 -3.34 7.70
CA GLY A 193 4.15 -4.34 8.59
C GLY A 193 4.17 -3.93 10.06
N GLN A 194 4.86 -2.84 10.40
CA GLN A 194 5.10 -2.38 11.76
C GLN A 194 5.45 -3.52 12.74
N GLY A 195 6.34 -4.42 12.28
CA GLY A 195 6.63 -5.70 12.91
C GLY A 195 7.27 -5.62 14.30
N ARG A 196 7.71 -4.44 14.75
CA ARG A 196 8.40 -4.25 16.02
C ARG A 196 7.57 -4.72 17.21
N MET A 197 6.27 -4.41 17.27
CA MET A 197 5.37 -4.90 18.31
C MET A 197 5.46 -6.43 18.49
N TRP A 198 5.44 -7.16 17.37
CA TRP A 198 5.54 -8.62 17.38
C TRP A 198 6.89 -9.14 17.89
N TRP A 199 7.97 -8.42 17.60
CA TRP A 199 9.29 -8.76 18.10
C TRP A 199 9.45 -8.44 19.59
N ASP A 200 8.87 -7.32 20.06
CA ASP A 200 8.86 -6.96 21.47
C ASP A 200 8.09 -8.01 22.30
N LEU A 201 6.93 -8.47 21.82
CA LEU A 201 6.18 -9.59 22.42
C LEU A 201 7.00 -10.89 22.46
N TRP A 202 7.75 -11.18 21.39
CA TRP A 202 8.62 -12.35 21.31
C TRP A 202 9.75 -12.29 22.35
N TRP A 203 10.49 -11.17 22.41
CA TRP A 203 11.61 -11.00 23.35
C TRP A 203 11.14 -10.96 24.80
N ASN A 204 9.97 -10.39 25.09
CA ASN A 204 9.37 -10.36 26.42
C ASN A 204 8.73 -11.69 26.83
N ARG A 205 8.75 -12.71 25.96
CA ARG A 205 8.13 -14.04 26.17
C ARG A 205 6.62 -13.98 26.41
N SER A 206 5.97 -12.90 25.98
CA SER A 206 4.51 -12.69 26.07
C SER A 206 3.78 -13.06 24.77
N LEU A 207 4.50 -13.45 23.72
CA LEU A 207 3.90 -13.92 22.49
C LEU A 207 3.19 -15.28 22.68
N GLU A 208 1.86 -15.25 22.66
CA GLU A 208 1.00 -16.43 22.80
C GLU A 208 0.94 -17.26 21.51
N HIS A 209 0.77 -16.59 20.35
CA HIS A 209 0.62 -17.23 19.05
C HIS A 209 1.73 -16.87 18.07
N THR A 210 1.97 -17.77 17.11
CA THR A 210 2.95 -17.52 16.04
C THR A 210 2.57 -16.26 15.26
N ARG A 211 3.56 -15.41 14.93
CA ARG A 211 3.36 -14.14 14.24
C ARG A 211 2.85 -14.33 12.81
N GLY A 212 2.05 -13.39 12.35
CA GLY A 212 1.54 -13.35 10.98
C GLY A 212 2.60 -12.89 9.97
N HIS A 213 2.49 -13.39 8.74
CA HIS A 213 3.24 -12.86 7.60
C HIS A 213 2.70 -11.49 7.17
N GLN A 214 3.48 -10.71 6.43
CA GLN A 214 3.00 -9.44 5.88
C GLN A 214 2.07 -9.65 4.67
N VAL A 215 2.38 -10.63 3.83
CA VAL A 215 1.48 -11.09 2.76
C VAL A 215 1.54 -12.61 2.74
N GLU A 216 0.39 -13.26 2.72
CA GLU A 216 0.28 -14.71 2.57
C GLU A 216 -0.85 -15.10 1.62
N LEU A 217 -0.48 -15.70 0.48
CA LEU A 217 -1.42 -16.26 -0.48
C LEU A 217 -1.15 -17.77 -0.60
N LYS A 218 -2.16 -18.58 -0.28
CA LYS A 218 -2.09 -20.05 -0.25
C LYS A 218 -2.98 -20.65 -1.34
N ASN A 219 -2.58 -21.80 -1.88
CA ASN A 219 -3.36 -22.57 -2.86
C ASN A 219 -3.86 -21.72 -4.03
N SER A 220 -3.12 -20.65 -4.35
CA SER A 220 -3.57 -19.61 -5.26
C SER A 220 -2.84 -19.69 -6.59
N HIS A 221 -3.53 -19.31 -7.67
CA HIS A 221 -3.05 -19.40 -9.05
C HIS A 221 -3.12 -18.04 -9.74
N ASN A 222 -2.17 -17.79 -10.65
CA ASN A 222 -2.08 -16.53 -11.39
C ASN A 222 -2.05 -15.30 -10.46
N VAL A 223 -0.97 -15.21 -9.66
CA VAL A 223 -0.75 -14.12 -8.71
C VAL A 223 0.37 -13.21 -9.23
N LEU A 224 0.13 -11.90 -9.25
CA LEU A 224 1.13 -10.88 -9.57
C LEU A 224 1.31 -9.93 -8.39
N ILE A 225 2.54 -9.78 -7.92
CA ILE A 225 2.93 -8.73 -6.96
C ILE A 225 4.06 -7.93 -7.60
N SER A 226 3.87 -6.63 -7.80
CA SER A 226 4.85 -5.78 -8.50
C SER A 226 4.72 -4.30 -8.12
N ASN A 227 5.78 -3.51 -8.31
CA ASN A 227 5.77 -2.04 -8.13
C ASN A 227 5.34 -1.57 -6.74
N LEU A 228 5.77 -2.29 -5.70
CA LEU A 228 5.48 -2.01 -4.29
C LEU A 228 6.75 -2.11 -3.45
N THR A 229 6.76 -1.38 -2.35
CA THR A 229 7.81 -1.43 -1.33
C THR A 229 7.29 -2.16 -0.10
N PHE A 230 8.03 -3.14 0.41
CA PHE A 230 7.71 -3.88 1.65
C PHE A 230 8.75 -3.57 2.72
N ILE A 231 8.31 -3.11 3.89
CA ILE A 231 9.19 -2.79 5.02
C ILE A 231 8.64 -3.31 6.36
N ASN A 232 9.53 -3.42 7.36
CA ASN A 232 9.23 -3.76 8.76
C ASN A 232 8.30 -4.97 8.94
N SER A 233 8.57 -6.06 8.21
CA SER A 233 7.76 -7.27 8.29
C SER A 233 7.93 -8.00 9.62
N ALA A 234 6.84 -8.55 10.18
CA ALA A 234 6.89 -9.40 11.36
C ALA A 234 7.48 -10.80 11.07
N ALA A 235 7.11 -11.39 9.93
CA ALA A 235 7.54 -12.75 9.53
C ALA A 235 7.80 -12.93 8.01
N GLY A 236 7.88 -11.85 7.22
CA GLY A 236 8.17 -11.86 5.78
C GLY A 236 6.94 -11.94 4.87
N VAL A 237 7.16 -12.06 3.55
CA VAL A 237 6.16 -12.32 2.50
C VAL A 237 6.19 -13.79 2.09
N ARG A 238 5.03 -14.42 1.92
CA ARG A 238 4.90 -15.85 1.55
C ARG A 238 3.86 -16.04 0.44
N ILE A 239 4.25 -16.74 -0.62
CA ILE A 239 3.34 -17.20 -1.67
C ILE A 239 3.52 -18.71 -1.79
N LYS A 240 2.45 -19.47 -1.56
CA LYS A 240 2.43 -20.93 -1.73
C LYS A 240 1.39 -21.27 -2.79
N THR A 241 1.86 -21.45 -4.01
CA THR A 241 1.04 -21.94 -5.12
C THR A 241 0.90 -23.45 -5.01
N ASP A 242 -0.24 -23.99 -5.48
CA ASP A 242 -0.36 -25.44 -5.59
C ASP A 242 0.59 -25.97 -6.67
N LYS A 243 1.04 -27.21 -6.52
CA LYS A 243 1.67 -27.93 -7.63
C LYS A 243 0.50 -28.47 -8.47
N GLY A 244 0.10 -27.69 -9.47
CA GLY A 244 -0.84 -28.16 -10.49
C GLY A 244 -0.38 -29.45 -11.16
#